data_AF-A0A1M3D0E4-F1
#
_entry.id   AF-A0A1M3D0E4-F1
#
_cell.length_a   1.000
_cell.length_b   1.000
_cell.length_c   1.000
_cell.angle_alpha   90.00
_cell.angle_beta   90.00
_cell.angle_gamma   90.00
#
_symmetry.space_group_name_H-M   'P 1'
#
loop_
_entity.id
_entity.type
_entity.pdbx_description
1 polymer ?
#
loop_
_entity_poly.entity_id
_entity_poly.type
_entity_poly.pdbx_seq_one_letter_code
_entity_poly.pdbx_strand_id
1 'polypeptide(L)'
;MIKRSLILLATLLLISAPLEAQKHGRGGEIPVYKEISGFNEVKEVLPQASELVKANEVWHKIVDKGGAVIGYCMSSKPYSDGIEGYHGTTPVIIILDKEKRIKKITLLSHYETQAYVNILKQKKFFSSWEGKTIKEAMNSKASADSYSGATITATAIRRNIDILLRKANENKI
;
A
#
# COMPACT_ATOMS: atom_id res chain seq x y z
N MET A 1 27.10 -9.47 -71.39
CA MET A 1 25.98 -10.00 -70.56
C MET A 1 26.17 -9.53 -69.13
N ILE A 2 25.38 -8.53 -68.71
CA ILE A 2 25.47 -7.87 -67.40
C ILE A 2 24.50 -8.59 -66.44
N LYS A 3 25.01 -9.30 -65.43
CA LYS A 3 24.19 -9.79 -64.31
C LYS A 3 24.13 -8.70 -63.24
N ARG A 4 22.98 -8.02 -63.14
CA ARG A 4 22.67 -7.11 -62.03
C ARG A 4 22.25 -7.95 -60.82
N SER A 5 23.12 -8.10 -59.83
CA SER A 5 22.72 -8.63 -58.52
C SER A 5 22.10 -7.49 -57.71
N LEU A 6 20.80 -7.62 -57.45
CA LEU A 6 20.02 -6.77 -56.57
C LEU A 6 20.31 -7.21 -55.13
N ILE A 7 21.09 -6.45 -54.36
CA ILE A 7 21.30 -6.72 -52.93
C ILE A 7 20.14 -6.07 -52.18
N LEU A 8 19.20 -6.89 -51.70
CA LEU A 8 18.17 -6.48 -50.76
C LEU A 8 18.82 -6.38 -49.36
N LEU A 9 19.09 -5.16 -48.89
CA LEU A 9 19.56 -4.92 -47.54
C LEU A 9 18.34 -4.88 -46.60
N ALA A 10 18.04 -6.00 -45.95
CA ALA A 10 17.02 -6.06 -44.92
C ALA A 10 17.55 -5.42 -43.63
N THR A 11 17.17 -4.17 -43.36
CA THR A 11 17.43 -3.51 -42.08
C THR A 11 16.53 -4.14 -41.02
N LEU A 12 17.11 -5.00 -40.17
CA LEU A 12 16.45 -5.57 -39.01
C LEU A 12 16.33 -4.49 -37.93
N LEU A 13 15.16 -3.82 -37.87
CA LEU A 13 14.79 -2.94 -36.77
C LEU A 13 14.53 -3.81 -35.53
N LEU A 14 15.55 -3.99 -34.69
CA LEU A 14 15.37 -4.49 -33.32
C LEU A 14 14.64 -3.39 -32.54
N ILE A 15 13.32 -3.49 -32.48
CA ILE A 15 12.50 -2.72 -31.56
C ILE A 15 12.87 -3.21 -30.16
N SER A 16 13.79 -2.52 -29.49
CA SER A 16 14.00 -2.69 -28.05
C SER A 16 12.76 -2.15 -27.36
N ALA A 17 11.80 -3.02 -27.08
CA ALA A 17 10.68 -2.68 -26.22
C ALA A 17 11.24 -2.21 -24.86
N PRO A 18 10.74 -1.10 -24.29
CA PRO A 18 11.18 -0.65 -22.98
C PRO A 18 10.89 -1.75 -21.95
N LEU A 19 11.90 -2.04 -21.13
CA LEU A 19 11.93 -3.13 -20.13
C LEU A 19 10.80 -3.02 -19.07
N GLU A 20 10.07 -1.90 -19.02
CA GLU A 20 8.89 -1.69 -18.16
C GLU A 20 7.72 -2.65 -18.46
N ALA A 21 7.56 -3.13 -19.69
CA ALA A 21 6.39 -3.95 -20.07
C ALA A 21 6.46 -5.42 -19.56
N GLN A 22 7.58 -5.82 -18.97
CA GLN A 22 7.83 -7.22 -18.59
C GLN A 22 7.65 -7.50 -17.09
N LYS A 23 7.07 -6.59 -16.31
CA LYS A 23 6.54 -6.90 -14.98
C LYS A 23 5.17 -7.59 -15.08
N HIS A 24 5.07 -8.67 -15.84
CA HIS A 24 3.94 -9.58 -15.71
C HIS A 24 3.98 -10.17 -14.31
N GLY A 25 2.91 -9.96 -13.54
CA GLY A 25 2.78 -10.47 -12.18
C GLY A 25 2.99 -11.98 -12.11
N ARG A 26 3.30 -12.48 -10.90
CA ARG A 26 3.61 -13.89 -10.66
C ARG A 26 2.36 -14.78 -10.72
N GLY A 27 1.61 -14.79 -11.82
CA GLY A 27 0.42 -15.62 -12.00
C GLY A 27 -0.34 -15.26 -13.29
N GLY A 28 -1.17 -16.18 -13.78
CA GLY A 28 -2.01 -15.98 -14.97
C GLY A 28 -3.19 -15.01 -14.78
N GLU A 29 -3.30 -14.36 -13.62
CA GLU A 29 -4.32 -13.35 -13.34
C GLU A 29 -3.90 -11.99 -13.93
N ILE A 30 -4.87 -11.28 -14.51
CA ILE A 30 -4.66 -9.93 -15.03
C ILE A 30 -4.77 -8.94 -13.87
N PRO A 31 -3.70 -8.19 -13.53
CA PRO A 31 -3.75 -7.22 -12.44
C PRO A 31 -4.71 -6.07 -12.76
N VAL A 32 -5.56 -5.70 -11.80
CA VAL A 32 -6.48 -4.57 -11.91
C VAL A 32 -6.07 -3.50 -10.90
N TYR A 33 -5.87 -2.27 -11.37
CA TYR A 33 -5.60 -1.15 -10.49
C TYR A 33 -6.83 -0.81 -9.66
N LYS A 34 -6.67 -0.81 -8.34
CA LYS A 34 -7.70 -0.35 -7.41
C LYS A 34 -7.33 1.03 -6.88
N GLU A 35 -8.15 2.02 -7.21
CA GLU A 35 -8.00 3.36 -6.67
C GLU A 35 -8.62 3.46 -5.27
N ILE A 36 -7.86 3.98 -4.31
CA ILE A 36 -8.29 4.18 -2.92
C ILE A 36 -7.86 5.59 -2.47
N SER A 37 -8.84 6.44 -2.18
CA SER A 37 -8.61 7.75 -1.58
C SER A 37 -8.37 7.59 -0.07
N GLY A 38 -7.15 7.89 0.39
CA GLY A 38 -6.81 7.83 1.81
C GLY A 38 -7.70 8.75 2.67
N PHE A 39 -8.15 9.89 2.13
CA PHE A 39 -9.06 10.77 2.86
C PHE A 39 -10.49 10.21 2.95
N ASN A 40 -10.94 9.43 1.97
CA ASN A 40 -12.21 8.72 2.08
C ASN A 40 -12.14 7.63 3.16
N GLU A 41 -11.04 6.88 3.23
CA GLU A 41 -10.83 5.91 4.32
C GLU A 41 -10.81 6.60 5.69
N VAL A 42 -10.22 7.80 5.79
CA VAL A 42 -10.29 8.63 6.99
C VAL A 42 -11.73 9.00 7.34
N LYS A 43 -12.52 9.48 6.37
CA LYS A 43 -13.93 9.86 6.59
C LYS A 43 -14.84 8.68 6.94
N GLU A 44 -14.53 7.48 6.47
CA GLU A 44 -15.27 6.27 6.87
C GLU A 44 -15.12 6.01 8.37
N VAL A 45 -13.95 6.31 8.94
CA VAL A 45 -13.64 6.10 10.36
C VAL A 45 -14.01 7.30 11.22
N LEU A 46 -13.78 8.51 10.72
CA LEU A 46 -14.03 9.79 11.38
C LEU A 46 -14.84 10.69 10.42
N PRO A 47 -16.17 10.53 10.35
CA PRO A 47 -17.02 11.25 9.39
C PRO A 47 -16.95 12.78 9.48
N GLN A 48 -16.57 13.30 10.64
CA GLN A 48 -16.39 14.72 10.91
C GLN A 48 -15.04 15.29 10.41
N ALA A 49 -14.17 14.47 9.82
CA ALA A 49 -12.92 14.90 9.20
C ALA A 49 -13.15 15.88 8.04
N SER A 50 -12.53 17.05 8.15
CA SER A 50 -12.58 18.10 7.14
C SER A 50 -11.25 18.26 6.41
N GLU A 51 -10.13 18.08 7.10
CA GLU A 51 -8.79 18.30 6.54
C GLU A 51 -7.73 17.42 7.22
N LEU A 52 -6.63 17.17 6.50
CA LEU A 52 -5.41 16.58 7.04
C LEU A 52 -4.31 17.64 7.12
N VAL A 53 -3.89 17.98 8.34
CA VAL A 53 -2.82 18.97 8.57
C VAL A 53 -1.52 18.22 8.86
N LYS A 54 -0.49 18.42 8.03
CA LYS A 54 0.83 17.80 8.23
C LYS A 54 1.42 18.25 9.58
N ALA A 55 1.70 17.30 10.48
CA ALA A 55 2.39 17.57 11.74
C ALA A 55 3.91 17.37 11.61
N ASN A 56 4.33 16.35 10.88
CA ASN A 56 5.72 16.11 10.47
C ASN A 56 5.75 15.20 9.22
N GLU A 57 6.91 14.65 8.86
CA GLU A 57 7.08 13.76 7.69
C GLU A 57 6.32 12.42 7.77
N VAL A 58 5.73 12.08 8.92
CA VAL A 58 5.00 10.83 9.14
C VAL A 58 3.56 11.08 9.56
N TRP A 59 3.35 12.00 10.48
CA TRP A 59 2.07 12.23 11.13
C TRP A 59 1.28 13.35 10.45
N HIS A 60 0.01 13.08 10.22
CA HIS A 60 -0.99 14.06 9.85
C HIS A 60 -2.04 14.12 10.96
N LYS A 61 -2.37 15.34 11.40
CA LYS A 61 -3.53 15.60 12.25
C LYS A 61 -4.78 15.56 11.38
N ILE A 62 -5.79 14.84 11.84
CA ILE A 62 -7.12 14.87 11.23
C ILE A 62 -7.89 15.95 11.98
N VAL A 63 -8.37 16.98 11.29
CA VAL A 63 -9.10 18.10 11.90
C VAL A 63 -10.53 18.18 11.39
N ASP A 64 -11.45 18.59 12.25
CA ASP A 64 -12.83 18.91 11.85
C ASP A 64 -12.94 20.32 11.25
N LYS A 65 -14.16 20.71 10.85
CA LYS A 65 -14.43 22.03 10.26
C LYS A 65 -14.13 23.21 11.21
N GLY A 66 -14.10 22.97 12.51
CA GLY A 66 -13.76 23.97 13.53
C GLY A 66 -12.26 24.06 13.82
N GLY A 67 -11.44 23.23 13.14
CA GLY A 67 -10.00 23.16 13.38
C GLY A 67 -9.60 22.31 14.58
N ALA A 68 -10.55 21.63 15.24
CA ALA A 68 -10.22 20.75 16.36
C ALA A 68 -9.61 19.45 15.85
N VAL A 69 -8.52 18.99 16.49
CA VAL A 69 -7.91 17.70 16.18
C VAL A 69 -8.82 16.58 16.65
N ILE A 70 -9.27 15.74 15.72
CA ILE A 70 -10.18 14.61 15.94
C ILE A 70 -9.53 13.23 15.81
N GLY A 71 -8.27 13.19 15.40
CA GLY A 71 -7.48 11.97 15.30
C GLY A 71 -6.19 12.21 14.54
N TYR A 72 -5.56 11.12 14.15
CA TYR A 72 -4.30 11.15 13.41
C TYR A 72 -4.30 10.10 12.30
N CYS A 73 -3.56 10.35 11.23
CA CYS A 73 -3.27 9.31 10.26
C CYS A 73 -1.83 9.39 9.76
N MET A 74 -1.38 8.28 9.19
CA MET A 74 -0.06 8.13 8.61
C MET A 74 -0.17 7.21 7.38
N SER A 75 0.60 7.53 6.34
CA SER A 75 0.68 6.74 5.11
C SER A 75 2.04 6.08 5.01
N SER A 76 2.10 4.86 4.51
CA SER A 76 3.38 4.22 4.22
C SER A 76 4.07 4.80 3.00
N LYS A 77 3.40 5.62 2.16
CA LYS A 77 4.09 6.37 1.09
C LYS A 77 4.87 7.56 1.70
N PRO A 78 6.09 7.86 1.25
CA PRO A 78 6.85 7.19 0.17
C PRO A 78 7.69 5.97 0.64
N TYR A 79 7.60 5.57 1.90
CA TYR A 79 8.40 4.48 2.49
C TYR A 79 8.06 3.06 1.99
N SER A 80 7.06 2.93 1.11
CA SER A 80 6.62 1.67 0.50
C SER A 80 7.47 1.21 -0.68
N ASP A 81 8.40 2.05 -1.14
CA ASP A 81 9.22 1.75 -2.31
C ASP A 81 10.04 0.46 -2.09
N GLY A 82 9.97 -0.46 -3.06
CA GLY A 82 10.62 -1.77 -2.99
C GLY A 82 9.91 -2.82 -2.14
N ILE A 83 8.74 -2.51 -1.54
CA ILE A 83 7.91 -3.50 -0.84
C ILE A 83 6.86 -4.04 -1.82
N GLU A 84 7.24 -5.11 -2.52
CA GLU A 84 6.42 -5.75 -3.55
C GLU A 84 5.51 -6.84 -2.97
N GLY A 85 4.22 -6.73 -3.28
CA GLY A 85 3.22 -7.78 -3.13
C GLY A 85 3.20 -8.73 -4.33
N TYR A 86 2.02 -9.26 -4.64
CA TYR A 86 1.85 -10.18 -5.76
C TYR A 86 1.88 -9.48 -7.12
N HIS A 87 1.30 -8.27 -7.20
CA HIS A 87 1.20 -7.48 -8.44
C HIS A 87 1.81 -6.08 -8.34
N GLY A 88 2.47 -5.74 -7.24
CA GLY A 88 3.18 -4.47 -7.11
C GLY A 88 3.23 -3.98 -5.67
N THR A 89 3.49 -2.68 -5.48
CA THR A 89 3.51 -2.06 -4.16
C THR A 89 2.15 -2.15 -3.46
N THR A 90 2.17 -2.37 -2.15
CA THR A 90 0.98 -2.50 -1.28
C THR A 90 0.92 -1.42 -0.19
N PRO A 91 0.90 -0.12 -0.56
CA PRO A 91 0.91 0.95 0.41
C PRO A 91 -0.29 0.88 1.35
N VAL A 92 -0.13 1.32 2.59
CA VAL A 92 -1.16 1.31 3.63
C VAL A 92 -1.36 2.69 4.24
N ILE A 93 -2.53 2.88 4.85
CA ILE A 93 -2.83 3.98 5.74
C ILE A 93 -3.22 3.42 7.12
N ILE A 94 -2.71 4.05 8.18
CA ILE A 94 -3.13 3.79 9.56
C ILE A 94 -3.86 5.03 10.05
N ILE A 95 -5.08 4.83 10.57
CA ILE A 95 -5.95 5.86 11.11
C ILE A 95 -6.11 5.63 12.61
N LEU A 96 -5.97 6.68 13.40
CA LEU A 96 -5.99 6.66 14.86
C LEU A 96 -6.96 7.70 15.42
N ASP A 97 -7.51 7.42 16.60
CA ASP A 97 -8.31 8.38 17.37
C ASP A 97 -7.43 9.44 18.06
N LYS A 98 -8.07 10.35 18.82
CA LYS A 98 -7.39 11.44 19.55
C LYS A 98 -6.40 10.88 20.59
N GLU A 99 -6.69 9.70 21.14
CA GLU A 99 -5.89 8.96 22.11
C GLU A 99 -4.76 8.15 21.46
N LYS A 100 -4.55 8.29 20.14
CA LYS A 100 -3.53 7.59 19.34
C LYS A 100 -3.67 6.06 19.41
N ARG A 101 -4.91 5.57 19.49
CA ARG A 101 -5.24 4.15 19.30
C ARG A 101 -5.68 3.91 17.87
N ILE A 102 -5.19 2.82 17.28
CA ILE A 102 -5.49 2.44 15.90
C ILE A 102 -6.97 2.12 15.76
N LYS A 103 -7.65 2.82 14.86
CA LYS A 103 -9.04 2.59 14.49
C LYS A 103 -9.16 1.77 13.22
N LYS A 104 -8.26 1.96 12.26
CA LYS A 104 -8.26 1.20 11.00
C LYS A 104 -6.86 1.14 10.41
N ILE A 105 -6.52 -0.01 9.85
CA ILE A 105 -5.42 -0.18 8.90
C ILE A 105 -6.04 -0.70 7.61
N THR A 106 -5.66 -0.12 6.48
CA THR A 106 -6.15 -0.57 5.17
C THR A 106 -5.13 -0.24 4.09
N LEU A 107 -5.30 -0.86 2.93
CA LEU A 107 -4.51 -0.57 1.74
C LEU A 107 -4.90 0.81 1.18
N LEU A 108 -3.91 1.51 0.62
CA LEU A 108 -4.08 2.58 -0.36
C LEU A 108 -4.05 1.98 -1.77
N SER A 109 -4.14 2.80 -2.82
CA SER A 109 -4.23 2.29 -4.20
C SER A 109 -3.12 1.28 -4.56
N HIS A 110 -3.51 0.18 -5.19
CA HIS A 110 -2.65 -0.99 -5.43
C HIS A 110 -3.07 -1.80 -6.66
N TYR A 111 -2.25 -2.77 -7.08
CA TYR A 111 -2.53 -3.72 -8.17
C TYR A 111 -2.84 -5.15 -7.69
N GLU A 112 -2.85 -5.42 -6.37
CA GLU A 112 -3.13 -6.76 -5.83
C GLU A 112 -4.44 -7.39 -6.30
N THR A 113 -4.42 -8.71 -6.46
CA THR A 113 -5.61 -9.51 -6.72
C THR A 113 -6.64 -9.33 -5.62
N GLN A 114 -7.87 -8.97 -6.01
CA GLN A 114 -8.96 -8.71 -5.07
C GLN A 114 -9.28 -9.92 -4.18
N ALA A 115 -9.15 -11.15 -4.70
CA ALA A 115 -9.33 -12.38 -3.94
C ALA A 115 -8.35 -12.49 -2.76
N TYR A 116 -7.06 -12.17 -2.95
CA TYR A 116 -6.07 -12.21 -1.88
C TYR A 116 -6.37 -11.17 -0.80
N VAL A 117 -6.72 -9.94 -1.19
CA VAL A 117 -7.15 -8.90 -0.25
C VAL A 117 -8.40 -9.34 0.53
N ASN A 118 -9.35 -10.01 -0.12
CA ASN A 118 -10.56 -10.53 0.52
C ASN A 118 -10.24 -11.63 1.54
N ILE A 119 -9.33 -12.54 1.24
CA ILE A 119 -8.84 -13.55 2.19
C ILE A 119 -8.29 -12.88 3.46
N LEU A 120 -7.48 -11.82 3.31
CA LEU A 120 -6.94 -11.07 4.45
C LEU A 120 -8.03 -10.41 5.28
N LYS A 121 -9.03 -9.80 4.63
CA LYS A 121 -10.20 -9.22 5.32
C LYS A 121 -10.98 -10.27 6.10
N GLN A 122 -11.31 -11.39 5.47
CA GLN A 122 -12.07 -12.49 6.09
C GLN A 122 -11.32 -13.08 7.29
N LYS A 123 -10.00 -13.24 7.17
CA LYS A 123 -9.13 -13.70 8.26
C LYS A 123 -8.77 -12.61 9.28
N LYS A 124 -9.47 -11.47 9.26
CA LYS A 124 -9.29 -10.36 10.22
C LYS A 124 -7.85 -9.84 10.32
N PHE A 125 -7.09 -9.92 9.23
CA PHE A 125 -5.70 -9.46 9.19
C PHE A 125 -5.59 -8.01 9.67
N PHE A 126 -6.26 -7.08 8.99
CA PHE A 126 -6.20 -5.65 9.29
C PHE A 126 -6.71 -5.30 10.71
N SER A 127 -7.77 -5.95 11.18
CA SER A 127 -8.34 -5.74 12.51
C SER A 127 -7.44 -6.25 13.63
N SER A 128 -6.38 -7.00 13.32
CA SER A 128 -5.41 -7.48 14.32
C SER A 128 -4.66 -6.34 15.02
N TRP A 129 -4.76 -5.11 14.53
CA TRP A 129 -4.16 -3.92 15.15
C TRP A 129 -5.16 -2.97 15.81
N GLU A 130 -6.46 -3.22 15.68
CA GLU A 130 -7.49 -2.32 16.22
C GLU A 130 -7.37 -2.16 17.75
N GLY A 131 -7.54 -0.93 18.22
CA GLY A 131 -7.45 -0.53 19.63
C GLY A 131 -6.02 -0.40 20.18
N LYS A 132 -5.01 -0.86 19.45
CA LYS A 132 -3.61 -0.82 19.90
C LYS A 132 -3.02 0.59 19.76
N THR A 133 -2.15 0.94 20.70
CA THR A 133 -1.18 2.03 20.54
C THR A 133 -0.10 1.64 19.53
N ILE A 134 0.67 2.60 19.03
CA ILE A 134 1.82 2.34 18.13
C ILE A 134 2.79 1.33 18.74
N LYS A 135 3.12 1.46 20.04
CA LYS A 135 4.07 0.57 20.71
C LYS A 135 3.54 -0.87 20.82
N GLU A 136 2.27 -1.04 21.15
CA GLU A 136 1.62 -2.37 21.19
C GLU A 136 1.54 -2.98 19.79
N ALA A 137 1.22 -2.16 18.78
CA ALA A 137 1.12 -2.57 17.39
C ALA A 137 2.45 -3.10 16.82
N MET A 138 3.57 -2.45 17.15
CA MET A 138 4.93 -2.91 16.78
C MET A 138 5.27 -4.27 17.37
N ASN A 139 4.77 -4.57 18.57
CA ASN A 139 5.00 -5.84 19.26
C ASN A 139 4.01 -6.94 18.85
N SER A 140 3.09 -6.66 17.92
CA SER A 140 2.10 -7.64 17.47
C SER A 140 2.73 -8.71 16.58
N LYS A 141 2.48 -9.97 16.92
CA LYS A 141 2.97 -11.15 16.18
C LYS A 141 1.99 -11.61 15.08
N ALA A 142 1.26 -10.69 14.43
CA ALA A 142 0.45 -11.07 13.27
C ALA A 142 1.39 -11.65 12.19
N SER A 143 1.43 -12.99 12.05
CA SER A 143 2.31 -13.68 11.13
C SER A 143 1.66 -13.79 9.76
N ALA A 144 2.40 -13.45 8.71
CA ALA A 144 1.95 -13.61 7.33
C ALA A 144 1.65 -15.09 6.98
N ASP A 145 2.25 -16.05 7.69
CA ASP A 145 2.06 -17.49 7.46
C ASP A 145 0.66 -17.98 7.83
N SER A 146 -0.10 -17.21 8.63
CA SER A 146 -1.48 -17.55 8.98
C SER A 146 -2.47 -17.36 7.83
N TYR A 147 -2.03 -16.78 6.70
CA TYR A 147 -2.88 -16.38 5.57
C TYR A 147 -2.61 -17.22 4.32
N SER A 148 -2.76 -18.55 4.46
CA SER A 148 -2.75 -19.47 3.31
C SER A 148 -3.60 -18.94 2.16
N GLY A 149 -3.04 -18.96 0.94
CA GLY A 149 -3.67 -18.43 -0.27
C GLY A 149 -3.46 -16.93 -0.52
N ALA A 150 -2.84 -16.19 0.41
CA ALA A 150 -2.55 -14.76 0.25
C ALA A 150 -1.20 -14.35 0.89
N THR A 151 -0.28 -15.30 1.11
CA THR A 151 0.96 -15.10 1.89
C THR A 151 1.85 -13.98 1.34
N ILE A 152 2.00 -13.87 0.01
CA ILE A 152 2.85 -12.84 -0.62
C ILE A 152 2.26 -11.45 -0.34
N THR A 153 0.97 -11.26 -0.63
CA THR A 153 0.22 -10.03 -0.33
C THR A 153 0.28 -9.69 1.16
N ALA A 154 0.04 -10.67 2.04
CA ALA A 154 0.07 -10.50 3.49
C ALA A 154 1.44 -10.01 3.98
N THR A 155 2.52 -10.63 3.46
CA THR A 155 3.90 -10.29 3.82
C THR A 155 4.24 -8.85 3.41
N ALA A 156 3.88 -8.46 2.19
CA ALA A 156 4.13 -7.11 1.70
C ALA A 156 3.37 -6.05 2.51
N ILE A 157 2.09 -6.28 2.80
CA ILE A 157 1.29 -5.38 3.64
C ILE A 157 1.84 -5.33 5.06
N ARG A 158 2.23 -6.47 5.65
CA ARG A 158 2.84 -6.53 6.99
C ARG A 158 4.11 -5.68 7.07
N ARG A 159 4.97 -5.74 6.05
CA ARG A 159 6.19 -4.93 5.95
C ARG A 159 5.90 -3.44 5.85
N ASN A 160 4.88 -3.06 5.08
CA ASN A 160 4.41 -1.68 4.99
C ASN A 160 3.92 -1.17 6.36
N ILE A 161 3.15 -1.98 7.09
CA ILE A 161 2.71 -1.68 8.46
C ILE A 161 3.92 -1.51 9.39
N ASP A 162 4.89 -2.43 9.35
CA ASP A 162 6.08 -2.37 10.22
C ASP A 162 6.92 -1.11 10.05
N ILE A 163 7.22 -0.76 8.80
CA ILE A 163 8.02 0.44 8.50
C ILE A 163 7.28 1.68 8.97
N LEU A 164 5.97 1.74 8.74
CA LEU A 164 5.16 2.89 9.14
C LEU A 164 5.06 3.04 10.65
N LEU A 165 4.81 1.94 11.38
CA LEU A 165 4.77 1.94 12.85
C LEU A 165 6.12 2.33 13.46
N ARG A 166 7.23 1.84 12.90
CA ARG A 166 8.59 2.20 13.34
C ARG A 166 8.84 3.68 13.16
N LYS A 167 8.56 4.22 11.97
CA LYS A 167 8.71 5.65 11.67
C LYS A 167 7.83 6.52 12.56
N ALA A 168 6.61 6.07 12.84
CA ALA A 168 5.70 6.76 13.76
C ALA A 168 6.27 6.83 15.19
N ASN A 169 6.89 5.74 15.66
CA ASN A 169 7.55 5.68 16.96
C ASN A 169 8.87 6.47 17.01
N GLU A 170 9.57 6.65 15.89
CA GLU A 170 10.76 7.51 15.80
C GLU A 170 10.39 9.01 15.74
N ASN A 171 9.24 9.34 15.15
CA ASN A 171 8.78 10.72 14.91
C ASN A 171 7.56 11.09 15.77
N LYS A 172 7.61 10.79 17.07
CA LYS A 172 6.46 10.96 17.98
C LYS A 172 6.00 12.42 18.07
N ILE A 173 4.69 12.58 18.24
CA ILE A 173 3.99 13.82 18.61
C ILE A 173 3.14 13.57 19.85
#